data_AF-A0A954K3R8-F1
#
_entry.id   AF-A0A954K3R8-F1
#
_cell.length_a   1.000
_cell.length_b   1.000
_cell.length_c   1.000
_cell.angle_alpha   90.00
_cell.angle_beta   90.00
_cell.angle_gamma   90.00
#
_symmetry.space_group_name_H-M   'P 1'
#
loop_
_entity.id
_entity.type
_entity.pdbx_description
1 polymer ?
#
loop_
_entity_poly.entity_id
_entity_poly.type
_entity_poly.pdbx_seq_one_letter_code
_entity_poly.pdbx_strand_id
1 'polypeptide(L)'
;MQDLETLKRNIDSTRDLQSVVRTMKTLAAVSIRQYEQAVDSLEDYSETVEQGLKMVLWDLEQKTSLPELQTDGATGIIIFGSDQGMCGQFNEQIGAYASEYFSNEHPKTDRLAWMVIGSRIQGKLQDSGVDVDFDFTLPGSATGIAPLVTEILTNI
;
A
#
# COMPACT_ATOMS: atom_id res chain seq x y z
N MET A 1 6.80 -42.05 27.36
CA MET A 1 6.98 -42.29 25.92
C MET A 1 6.46 -41.14 25.04
N GLN A 2 5.60 -40.24 25.56
CA GLN A 2 5.05 -39.09 24.81
C GLN A 2 6.08 -38.07 24.31
N ASP A 3 7.24 -37.92 24.96
CA ASP A 3 8.22 -36.88 24.57
C ASP A 3 8.90 -37.14 23.22
N LEU A 4 9.20 -38.40 22.88
CA LEU A 4 9.98 -38.72 21.68
C LEU A 4 9.14 -38.62 20.41
N GLU A 5 7.87 -39.05 20.46
CA GLU A 5 6.91 -38.87 19.37
C GLU A 5 6.55 -37.38 19.17
N THR A 6 6.36 -36.64 20.26
CA THR A 6 6.08 -35.19 20.19
C THR A 6 7.28 -34.43 19.62
N LEU A 7 8.49 -34.75 20.06
CA LEU A 7 9.72 -34.17 19.52
C LEU A 7 9.88 -34.48 18.03
N LYS A 8 9.63 -35.72 17.62
CA LYS A 8 9.68 -36.12 16.20
C LYS A 8 8.67 -35.33 15.37
N ARG A 9 7.41 -35.21 15.81
CA ARG A 9 6.39 -34.39 15.14
C ARG A 9 6.80 -32.92 15.03
N ASN A 10 7.37 -32.35 16.09
CA ASN A 10 7.85 -30.96 16.06
C ASN A 10 8.99 -30.75 15.07
N ILE A 11 9.93 -31.70 14.97
CA ILE A 11 11.01 -31.67 13.98
C ILE A 11 10.42 -31.72 12.57
N ASP A 12 9.51 -32.65 12.31
CA ASP A 12 8.88 -32.81 10.99
C ASP A 12 8.10 -31.54 10.61
N SER A 13 7.28 -30.99 11.51
CA SER A 13 6.55 -29.73 11.28
C SER A 13 7.50 -28.54 11.05
N THR A 14 8.60 -28.45 11.79
CA THR A 14 9.60 -27.39 11.59
C THR A 14 10.27 -27.50 10.22
N ARG A 15 10.55 -28.72 9.76
CA ARG A 15 11.15 -28.99 8.45
C ARG A 15 10.21 -28.62 7.30
N ASP A 16 8.92 -28.92 7.46
CA ASP A 16 7.89 -28.54 6.49
C ASP A 16 7.74 -27.02 6.41
N LEU A 17 7.65 -26.34 7.56
CA LEU A 17 7.62 -24.87 7.62
C LEU A 17 8.88 -24.25 6.99
N GLN A 18 10.06 -24.79 7.28
CA GLN A 18 11.31 -24.32 6.67
C GLN A 18 11.29 -24.44 5.14
N SER A 19 10.69 -25.52 4.62
CA SER A 19 10.60 -25.76 3.18
C SER A 19 9.68 -24.74 2.49
N VAL A 20 8.52 -24.45 3.09
CA VAL A 20 7.59 -23.42 2.60
C VAL A 20 8.23 -22.04 2.61
N VAL A 21 8.83 -21.65 3.74
CA VAL A 21 9.50 -20.33 3.88
C VAL A 21 10.65 -20.18 2.88
N ARG A 22 11.42 -21.25 2.63
CA ARG A 22 12.49 -21.23 1.63
C ARG A 22 11.96 -20.97 0.22
N THR A 23 10.86 -21.62 -0.17
CA THR A 23 10.20 -21.39 -1.46
C THR A 23 9.67 -19.96 -1.56
N MET A 24 8.99 -19.46 -0.53
CA MET A 24 8.49 -18.08 -0.49
C MET A 24 9.62 -17.05 -0.59
N LYS A 25 10.75 -17.28 0.09
CA LYS A 25 11.93 -16.41 -0.01
C LYS A 25 12.50 -16.37 -1.42
N THR A 26 12.58 -17.52 -2.09
CA THR A 26 13.02 -17.58 -3.50
C THR A 26 12.06 -16.85 -4.41
N LEU A 27 10.75 -17.06 -4.27
CA LEU A 27 9.73 -16.34 -5.06
C LEU A 27 9.83 -14.84 -4.84
N ALA A 28 9.92 -14.39 -3.58
CA ALA A 28 10.09 -12.98 -3.25
C ALA A 28 11.35 -12.38 -3.91
N ALA A 29 12.50 -13.09 -3.84
CA ALA A 29 13.74 -12.64 -4.48
C ALA A 29 13.61 -12.50 -6.01
N VAL A 30 12.86 -13.40 -6.67
CA VAL A 30 12.58 -13.30 -8.11
C VAL A 30 11.62 -12.13 -8.40
N SER A 31 10.57 -11.97 -7.60
CA SER A 31 9.58 -10.92 -7.76
C SER A 31 10.16 -9.52 -7.52
N ILE A 32 11.10 -9.35 -6.57
CA ILE A 32 11.76 -8.05 -6.32
C ILE A 32 12.36 -7.51 -7.61
N ARG A 33 13.16 -8.31 -8.32
CA ARG A 33 13.78 -7.90 -9.58
C ARG A 33 12.74 -7.52 -10.64
N GLN A 34 11.63 -8.27 -10.71
CA GLN A 34 10.54 -7.97 -11.63
C GLN A 34 9.85 -6.64 -11.28
N TYR A 35 9.65 -6.35 -10.00
CA TYR A 35 9.06 -5.10 -9.55
C TYR A 35 10.00 -3.90 -9.75
N GLU A 36 11.30 -4.05 -9.51
CA GLU A 36 12.30 -3.01 -9.81
C GLU A 36 12.26 -2.62 -11.29
N GLN A 37 12.27 -3.60 -12.20
CA GLN A 37 12.17 -3.32 -13.65
C GLN A 37 10.85 -2.65 -14.04
N ALA A 38 9.75 -2.99 -13.36
CA ALA A 38 8.47 -2.35 -13.58
C ALA A 38 8.46 -0.90 -13.10
N VAL A 39 9.11 -0.61 -11.96
CA VAL A 39 9.29 0.75 -11.44
C VAL A 39 10.11 1.59 -12.41
N ASP A 40 11.25 1.07 -12.90
CA ASP A 40 12.08 1.78 -13.89
C ASP A 40 11.26 2.16 -15.14
N SER A 41 10.45 1.23 -15.65
CA SER A 41 9.59 1.47 -16.82
C SER A 41 8.47 2.48 -16.54
N LEU A 42 7.97 2.53 -15.31
CA LEU A 42 6.95 3.48 -14.88
C LEU A 42 7.52 4.88 -14.66
N GLU A 43 8.78 5.00 -14.28
CA GLU A 43 9.48 6.29 -14.12
C GLU A 43 9.56 7.02 -15.47
N ASP A 44 10.03 6.34 -16.52
CA ASP A 44 10.07 6.89 -17.89
C ASP A 44 8.68 7.36 -18.39
N TYR A 45 7.64 6.57 -18.10
CA TYR A 45 6.26 6.91 -18.44
C TYR A 45 5.78 8.14 -17.66
N SER A 46 6.01 8.17 -16.34
CA SER A 46 5.62 9.25 -15.45
C SER A 46 6.25 10.57 -15.86
N GLU A 47 7.55 10.57 -16.16
CA GLU A 47 8.26 11.76 -16.65
C GLU A 47 7.65 12.30 -17.94
N THR A 48 7.34 11.41 -18.89
CA THR A 48 6.74 11.79 -20.17
C THR A 48 5.34 12.42 -19.98
N VAL A 49 4.51 11.81 -19.15
CA VAL A 49 3.16 12.32 -18.83
C VAL A 49 3.25 13.66 -18.10
N GLU A 50 4.14 13.78 -17.12
CA GLU A 50 4.35 15.01 -16.36
C GLU A 50 4.82 16.16 -17.26
N GLN A 51 5.76 15.93 -18.17
CA GLN A 51 6.21 16.93 -19.15
C GLN A 51 5.07 17.38 -20.06
N GLY A 52 4.28 16.43 -20.58
CA GLY A 52 3.10 16.74 -21.39
C GLY A 52 2.08 17.58 -20.63
N LEU A 53 1.78 17.20 -19.38
CA LEU A 53 0.84 17.93 -18.53
C LEU A 53 1.35 19.35 -18.23
N LYS A 54 2.65 19.51 -17.92
CA LYS A 54 3.27 20.84 -17.72
C LYS A 54 3.11 21.73 -18.95
N MET A 55 3.34 21.21 -20.15
CA MET A 55 3.18 22.01 -21.38
C MET A 55 1.73 22.46 -21.59
N VAL A 56 0.76 21.56 -21.37
CA VAL A 56 -0.66 21.88 -21.53
C VAL A 56 -1.13 22.88 -20.46
N LEU A 57 -0.77 22.66 -19.20
CA LEU A 57 -1.16 23.54 -18.10
C LEU A 57 -0.50 24.91 -18.20
N TRP A 58 0.76 25.00 -18.67
CA TRP A 58 1.42 26.28 -18.90
C TRP A 58 0.68 27.15 -19.92
N ASP A 59 0.17 26.56 -20.99
CA ASP A 59 -0.65 27.26 -21.98
C ASP A 59 -2.05 27.62 -21.43
N LEU A 60 -2.59 26.77 -20.54
CA LEU A 60 -3.90 26.97 -19.92
C LEU A 60 -3.88 28.09 -18.87
N GLU A 61 -2.87 28.16 -18.00
CA GLU A 61 -2.71 29.24 -17.01
C GLU A 61 -2.62 30.63 -17.66
N GLN A 62 -2.05 30.70 -18.87
CA GLN A 62 -2.02 31.96 -19.62
C GLN A 62 -3.39 32.35 -20.21
N LYS A 63 -4.31 31.40 -20.34
CA LYS A 63 -5.61 31.58 -21.02
C LYS A 63 -6.80 31.62 -20.07
N THR A 64 -6.69 31.02 -18.88
CA THR A 64 -7.76 30.98 -17.87
C THR A 64 -7.18 30.78 -16.46
N SER A 65 -7.87 31.30 -15.45
CA SER A 65 -7.61 30.87 -14.07
C SER A 65 -8.15 29.46 -13.88
N LEU A 66 -7.36 28.59 -13.22
CA LEU A 66 -7.85 27.30 -12.75
C LEU A 66 -9.01 27.53 -11.78
N PRO A 67 -10.08 26.71 -11.83
CA PRO A 67 -11.16 26.81 -10.85
C PRO A 67 -10.60 26.58 -9.45
N GLU A 68 -10.99 27.44 -8.51
CA GLU A 68 -10.71 27.19 -7.09
C GLU A 68 -11.37 25.87 -6.69
N LEU A 69 -10.55 24.96 -6.16
CA LEU A 69 -11.03 23.75 -5.52
C LEU A 69 -11.87 24.17 -4.30
N GLN A 70 -13.19 23.98 -4.39
CA GLN A 70 -14.02 24.02 -3.19
C GLN A 70 -13.72 22.78 -2.39
N THR A 71 -12.99 22.95 -1.28
CA THR A 71 -12.70 21.87 -0.36
C THR A 71 -13.77 21.87 0.73
N ASP A 72 -14.46 20.75 0.93
CA ASP A 72 -15.42 20.56 2.02
C ASP A 72 -14.74 20.37 3.39
N GLY A 73 -13.43 20.67 3.48
CA GLY A 73 -12.61 20.45 4.66
C GLY A 73 -12.40 18.97 4.99
N ALA A 74 -12.62 18.04 4.07
CA ALA A 74 -12.27 16.63 4.25
C ALA A 74 -10.86 16.35 3.74
N THR A 75 -10.15 15.41 4.37
CA THR A 75 -8.83 14.94 3.91
C THR A 75 -8.86 13.42 3.76
N GLY A 76 -8.63 12.96 2.53
CA GLY A 76 -8.42 11.55 2.25
C GLY A 76 -6.98 11.13 2.60
N ILE A 77 -6.85 10.00 3.29
CA ILE A 77 -5.58 9.38 3.66
C ILE A 77 -5.51 8.04 2.96
N ILE A 78 -4.48 7.82 2.16
CA ILE A 78 -4.26 6.54 1.46
C ILE A 78 -3.00 5.87 2.05
N ILE A 79 -3.17 4.67 2.61
CA ILE A 79 -2.09 3.89 3.22
C ILE A 79 -1.88 2.59 2.44
N PHE A 80 -0.64 2.37 2.02
CA PHE A 80 -0.23 1.13 1.36
C PHE A 80 0.35 0.15 2.38
N GLY A 81 -0.25 -1.03 2.45
CA GLY A 81 0.19 -2.19 3.22
C GLY A 81 0.44 -3.40 2.31
N SER A 82 0.44 -4.59 2.89
CA SER A 82 0.52 -5.85 2.16
C SER A 82 -0.78 -6.65 2.24
N ASP A 83 -1.03 -7.52 1.25
CA ASP A 83 -2.06 -8.56 1.35
C ASP A 83 -1.54 -9.85 1.98
N GLN A 84 -0.24 -10.09 1.83
CA GLN A 84 0.42 -11.28 2.35
C GLN A 84 1.01 -11.01 3.73
N GLY A 85 0.99 -12.04 4.58
CA GLY A 85 1.76 -12.05 5.82
C GLY A 85 3.25 -12.30 5.55
N MET A 86 4.04 -12.55 6.61
CA MET A 86 5.48 -12.83 6.53
C MET A 86 6.32 -11.70 5.89
N CYS A 87 5.80 -10.48 5.85
CA CYS A 87 6.48 -9.27 5.35
C CYS A 87 7.40 -8.60 6.39
N GLY A 88 7.81 -9.33 7.42
CA GLY A 88 8.58 -8.77 8.54
C GLY A 88 7.78 -7.70 9.29
N GLN A 89 8.39 -6.55 9.53
CA GLN A 89 7.80 -5.42 10.27
C GLN A 89 7.14 -4.38 9.35
N PHE A 90 6.96 -4.68 8.06
CA PHE A 90 6.51 -3.69 7.08
C PHE A 90 5.19 -3.00 7.48
N ASN A 91 4.14 -3.78 7.76
CA ASN A 91 2.84 -3.21 8.16
C ASN A 91 2.90 -2.54 9.54
N GLU A 92 3.70 -3.08 10.47
CA GLU A 92 3.92 -2.46 11.78
C GLU A 92 4.57 -1.08 11.67
N GLN A 93 5.59 -0.95 10.82
CA GLN A 93 6.30 0.32 10.62
C GLN A 93 5.43 1.37 9.94
N ILE A 94 4.68 0.99 8.90
CA ILE A 94 3.75 1.91 8.22
C ILE A 94 2.62 2.34 9.17
N GLY A 95 2.03 1.41 9.93
CA GLY A 95 0.97 1.72 10.88
C GLY A 95 1.45 2.65 12.01
N ALA A 96 2.64 2.40 12.55
CA ALA A 96 3.24 3.26 13.56
C ALA A 96 3.55 4.66 13.01
N TYR A 97 4.16 4.74 11.82
CA TYR A 97 4.45 6.01 11.15
C TYR A 97 3.17 6.80 10.87
N ALA A 98 2.14 6.17 10.31
CA ALA A 98 0.86 6.82 10.06
C ALA A 98 0.27 7.37 11.37
N SER A 99 0.18 6.54 12.40
CA SER A 99 -0.37 6.96 13.71
C SER A 99 0.39 8.15 14.30
N GLU A 100 1.73 8.14 14.24
CA GLU A 100 2.56 9.24 14.71
C GLU A 100 2.38 10.52 13.87
N TYR A 101 2.42 10.39 12.54
CA TYR A 101 2.24 11.49 11.59
C TYR A 101 0.89 12.20 11.81
N PHE A 102 -0.17 11.41 12.02
CA PHE A 102 -1.52 11.91 12.20
C PHE A 102 -1.82 12.39 13.63
N SER A 103 -1.09 11.91 14.64
CA SER A 103 -1.19 12.41 16.02
C SER A 103 -0.47 13.75 16.22
N ASN A 104 0.62 13.99 15.47
CA ASN A 104 1.55 15.05 15.80
C ASN A 104 1.31 16.41 15.12
N GLU A 105 0.70 16.51 13.92
CA GLU A 105 0.23 17.84 13.41
C GLU A 105 -0.58 17.90 12.10
N HIS A 106 -1.06 16.80 11.50
CA HIS A 106 -1.84 16.85 10.26
C HIS A 106 -2.86 15.70 10.19
N PRO A 107 -4.01 15.85 9.51
CA PRO A 107 -4.66 17.08 9.06
C PRO A 107 -5.40 17.78 10.22
N LYS A 108 -5.47 19.11 10.20
CA LYS A 108 -6.27 19.93 11.13
C LYS A 108 -7.76 19.91 10.78
N THR A 109 -8.25 18.78 10.30
CA THR A 109 -9.56 18.63 9.70
C THR A 109 -10.34 17.60 10.50
N ASP A 110 -11.59 17.93 10.82
CA ASP A 110 -12.46 17.05 11.62
C ASP A 110 -12.97 15.83 10.82
N ARG A 111 -12.72 15.79 9.50
CA ARG A 111 -13.20 14.77 8.56
C ARG A 111 -12.04 14.10 7.84
N LEU A 112 -11.56 13.00 8.40
CA LEU A 112 -10.57 12.13 7.79
C LEU A 112 -11.27 10.95 7.14
N ALA A 113 -10.92 10.66 5.88
CA ALA A 113 -11.33 9.44 5.20
C ALA A 113 -10.12 8.53 5.05
N TRP A 114 -10.08 7.41 5.78
CA TRP A 114 -8.99 6.46 5.77
C TRP A 114 -9.21 5.37 4.73
N MET A 115 -8.30 5.31 3.77
CA MET A 115 -8.26 4.33 2.70
C MET A 115 -7.02 3.46 2.86
N VAL A 116 -7.22 2.16 2.84
CA VAL A 116 -6.16 1.17 2.98
C VAL A 116 -6.05 0.35 1.71
N ILE A 117 -4.84 0.22 1.19
CA ILE A 117 -4.52 -0.66 0.06
C ILE A 117 -3.63 -1.78 0.60
N GLY A 118 -4.16 -2.99 0.71
CA GLY A 118 -3.51 -4.13 1.33
C GLY A 118 -4.23 -4.56 2.61
N SER A 119 -4.88 -5.71 2.56
CA SER A 119 -5.77 -6.22 3.60
C SER A 119 -5.13 -6.42 4.98
N ARG A 120 -3.80 -6.58 5.08
CA ARG A 120 -3.15 -6.87 6.38
C ARG A 120 -2.91 -5.66 7.25
N ILE A 121 -2.83 -4.46 6.69
CA ILE A 121 -2.56 -3.25 7.49
C ILE A 121 -3.83 -2.70 8.16
N GLN A 122 -5.02 -3.03 7.62
CA GLN A 122 -6.31 -2.64 8.21
C GLN A 122 -6.40 -3.03 9.69
N GLY A 123 -6.11 -4.29 10.02
CA GLY A 123 -6.15 -4.75 11.42
C GLY A 123 -5.19 -3.99 12.34
N LYS A 124 -4.01 -3.60 11.84
CA LYS A 124 -3.03 -2.83 12.63
C LYS A 124 -3.48 -1.40 12.90
N LEU A 125 -4.14 -0.79 11.93
CA LEU A 125 -4.72 0.55 12.09
C LEU A 125 -5.91 0.51 13.06
N GLN A 126 -6.76 -0.52 12.96
CA GLN A 126 -7.87 -0.74 13.89
C GLN A 126 -7.39 -0.96 15.33
N ASP A 127 -6.34 -1.77 15.54
CA ASP A 127 -5.71 -1.95 16.86
C ASP A 127 -5.18 -0.62 17.46
N SER A 128 -4.88 0.35 16.60
CA SER A 128 -4.40 1.69 16.96
C SER A 128 -5.53 2.72 17.13
N GLY A 129 -6.79 2.29 17.00
CA GLY A 129 -7.97 3.16 17.17
C GLY A 129 -8.38 3.94 15.92
N VAL A 130 -7.86 3.58 14.74
CA VAL A 130 -8.25 4.17 13.45
C VAL A 130 -9.38 3.35 12.83
N ASP A 131 -10.51 4.01 12.57
CA ASP A 131 -11.58 3.44 11.74
C ASP A 131 -11.23 3.63 10.26
N VAL A 132 -11.15 2.52 9.53
CA VAL A 132 -10.86 2.49 8.09
C VAL A 132 -12.18 2.58 7.31
N ASP A 133 -12.33 3.60 6.48
CA ASP A 133 -13.53 3.85 5.67
C ASP A 133 -13.57 2.98 4.41
N PHE A 134 -12.42 2.76 3.78
CA PHE A 134 -12.30 1.98 2.55
C PHE A 134 -11.09 1.06 2.59
N ASP A 135 -11.26 -0.19 2.14
CA ASP A 135 -10.18 -1.15 1.95
C ASP A 135 -10.14 -1.66 0.50
N PHE A 136 -8.93 -1.77 -0.02
CA PHE A 136 -8.64 -2.24 -1.36
C PHE A 136 -7.59 -3.34 -1.34
N THR A 137 -7.72 -4.32 -2.23
CA THR A 137 -6.70 -5.38 -2.41
C THR A 137 -5.66 -4.92 -3.42
N LEU A 138 -4.40 -5.28 -3.23
CA LEU A 138 -3.34 -4.98 -4.20
C LEU A 138 -3.61 -5.72 -5.51
N PRO A 139 -3.34 -5.09 -6.66
CA PRO A 139 -3.51 -5.74 -7.94
C PRO A 139 -2.44 -6.82 -8.12
N GLY A 140 -2.86 -8.02 -8.55
CA GLY A 140 -1.94 -9.14 -8.82
C GLY A 140 -1.06 -8.94 -10.07
N SER A 141 -1.29 -7.88 -10.85
CA SER A 141 -0.57 -7.56 -12.08
C SER A 141 -0.64 -6.06 -12.41
N ALA A 142 0.25 -5.59 -13.26
CA ALA A 142 0.27 -4.19 -13.72
C ALA A 142 -1.05 -3.75 -14.40
N THR A 143 -1.72 -4.67 -15.10
CA THR A 143 -3.03 -4.41 -15.73
C THR A 143 -4.15 -4.08 -14.73
N GLY A 144 -4.00 -4.51 -13.47
CA GLY A 144 -4.96 -4.22 -12.40
C GLY A 144 -4.79 -2.84 -11.75
N ILE A 145 -3.69 -2.12 -12.03
CA ILE A 145 -3.40 -0.84 -11.39
C ILE A 145 -4.41 0.24 -11.81
N ALA A 146 -4.65 0.43 -13.11
CA ALA A 146 -5.54 1.48 -13.59
C ALA A 146 -7.01 1.33 -13.11
N PRO A 147 -7.60 0.12 -13.11
CA PRO A 147 -8.90 -0.11 -12.49
C PRO A 147 -8.93 0.24 -11.00
N LEU A 148 -7.91 -0.18 -10.23
CA LEU A 148 -7.82 0.13 -8.80
C LEU A 148 -7.72 1.64 -8.54
N VAL A 149 -6.89 2.36 -9.30
CA VAL A 149 -6.78 3.82 -9.18
C VAL A 149 -8.13 4.49 -9.47
N THR A 150 -8.86 4.01 -10.48
CA THR A 150 -10.19 4.53 -10.80
C THR A 150 -11.18 4.29 -9.65
N GLU A 151 -11.12 3.10 -9.04
CA GLU A 151 -11.95 2.74 -7.89
C GLU A 151 -11.63 3.62 -6.68
N ILE A 152 -10.36 3.85 -6.37
CA ILE A 152 -9.91 4.76 -5.31
C ILE A 152 -10.46 6.17 -5.58
N LEU A 153 -10.25 6.71 -6.78
CA LEU A 153 -10.70 8.06 -7.14
C LEU A 153 -12.23 8.24 -7.08
N THR A 154 -13.01 7.17 -7.23
CA THR A 154 -14.47 7.23 -7.13
C THR A 154 -14.96 7.30 -5.68
N ASN A 155 -14.11 6.89 -4.73
CA ASN A 155 -14.41 6.88 -3.30
C ASN A 155 -13.75 8.05 -2.52
N ILE A 156 -12.99 8.91 -3.21
CA ILE A 156 -12.41 10.16 -2.67
C ILE A 156 -13.44 11.29 -2.72
#